data_AF-A0A7C4AVK1-F1
#
_entry.id   AF-A0A7C4AVK1-F1
#
_cell.length_a   1.000
_cell.length_b   1.000
_cell.length_c   1.000
_cell.angle_alpha   90.00
_cell.angle_beta   90.00
_cell.angle_gamma   90.00
#
_symmetry.space_group_name_H-M   'P 1'
#
loop_
_entity.id
_entity.type
_entity.pdbx_description
1 polymer ?
#
loop_
_entity_poly.entity_id
_entity_poly.type
_entity_poly.pdbx_seq_one_letter_code
_entity_poly.pdbx_strand_id
1 'polypeptide(L)'
;AIGMIIELVWMNVIPLGTSVIPDVAVVTVLATYWGIWSGRLAHPGSVFGPAELVLGLALALPVGVYFKKSDIVLRRYNIKLMHQAEESLRQGDESALGKIIRRALWLNLVKNFVLYSIGLWLGRYLVFFAHQLFIPKFRQGLEFAFQMLPLVGFGIFLSNFLGRKDIFRPGVR
;
A
#
# COMPACT_ATOMS: atom_id res chain seq x y z
N ALA A 1 4.57 14.96 -3.87
CA ALA A 1 4.93 14.96 -2.44
C ALA A 1 4.50 13.67 -1.73
N ILE A 2 3.21 13.30 -1.74
CA ILE A 2 2.71 12.12 -0.99
C ILE A 2 3.40 10.81 -1.39
N GLY A 3 3.50 10.51 -2.70
CA GLY A 3 4.17 9.30 -3.17
C GLY A 3 5.61 9.18 -2.66
N MET A 4 6.39 10.25 -2.75
CA MET A 4 7.76 10.32 -2.23
C MET A 4 7.84 10.08 -0.72
N ILE A 5 6.93 10.69 0.06
CA ILE A 5 6.86 10.50 1.51
C ILE A 5 6.51 9.04 1.85
N ILE A 6 5.54 8.48 1.14
CA ILE A 6 5.11 7.10 1.32
C ILE A 6 6.23 6.12 0.96
N GLU A 7 6.94 6.34 -0.14
CA GLU A 7 8.10 5.54 -0.55
C GLU A 7 9.25 5.62 0.46
N LEU A 8 9.52 6.82 0.99
CA LEU A 8 10.53 7.02 2.05
C LEU A 8 10.18 6.23 3.31
N VAL A 9 8.93 6.27 3.76
CA VAL A 9 8.46 5.52 4.94
C VAL A 9 8.49 4.01 4.68
N TRP A 10 8.19 3.56 3.45
CA TRP A 10 8.16 2.14 3.09
C TRP A 10 9.46 1.56 2.53
N MET A 11 10.56 2.32 2.57
CA MET A 11 11.84 1.90 2.00
C MET A 11 12.40 0.60 2.60
N ASN A 12 12.08 0.27 3.85
CA ASN A 12 12.53 -0.98 4.49
C ASN A 12 11.67 -2.21 4.16
N VAL A 13 10.59 -2.04 3.40
CA VAL A 13 9.58 -3.06 3.27
C VAL A 13 9.72 -3.73 1.92
N ILE A 14 10.79 -4.54 1.83
CA ILE A 14 11.10 -5.41 0.69
C ILE A 14 10.56 -6.81 1.02
N PRO A 15 9.82 -7.48 0.10
CA PRO A 15 9.31 -8.82 0.36
C PRO A 15 10.48 -9.80 0.45
N LEU A 16 10.88 -10.14 1.66
CA LEU A 16 11.84 -11.21 1.91
C LEU A 16 11.08 -12.52 2.13
N GLY A 17 11.33 -13.52 1.28
CA GLY A 17 10.70 -14.84 1.34
C GLY A 17 9.18 -14.80 1.15
N THR A 18 8.43 -15.37 2.09
CA THR A 18 6.96 -15.49 2.04
C THR A 18 6.21 -14.26 2.59
N SER A 19 6.94 -13.23 3.02
CA SER A 19 6.33 -12.04 3.61
C SER A 19 5.52 -11.26 2.56
N VAL A 20 4.21 -11.19 2.78
CA VAL A 20 3.33 -10.31 1.99
C VAL A 20 3.32 -8.95 2.67
N ILE A 21 3.56 -7.90 1.91
CA ILE A 21 3.66 -6.52 2.39
C ILE A 21 2.37 -5.79 2.03
N PRO A 22 1.95 -4.76 2.81
CA PRO A 22 0.83 -3.93 2.41
C PRO A 22 1.07 -3.33 1.03
N ASP A 23 0.06 -3.37 0.16
CA ASP A 23 0.18 -2.83 -1.18
C ASP A 23 0.36 -1.30 -1.11
N VAL A 24 1.60 -0.86 -1.32
CA VAL A 24 2.02 0.53 -1.27
C VAL A 24 1.33 1.34 -2.38
N ALA A 25 1.09 0.73 -3.54
CA ALA A 25 0.40 1.40 -4.65
C ALA A 25 -1.06 1.68 -4.27
N VAL A 26 -1.75 0.72 -3.66
CA VAL A 26 -3.13 0.91 -3.16
C VAL A 26 -3.17 2.07 -2.18
N VAL A 27 -2.30 2.05 -1.16
CA VAL A 27 -2.32 3.08 -0.13
C VAL A 27 -1.98 4.45 -0.71
N THR A 28 -1.02 4.53 -1.64
CA THR A 28 -0.65 5.79 -2.29
C THR A 28 -1.81 6.38 -3.09
N VAL A 29 -2.49 5.55 -3.89
CA VAL A 29 -3.63 5.97 -4.70
C VAL A 29 -4.79 6.43 -3.82
N LEU A 30 -5.17 5.62 -2.83
CA LEU A 30 -6.27 5.93 -1.92
C LEU A 30 -5.95 7.16 -1.06
N ALA A 31 -4.76 7.25 -0.48
CA ALA A 31 -4.33 8.40 0.33
C ALA A 31 -4.39 9.71 -0.46
N THR A 32 -3.91 9.68 -1.70
CA THR A 32 -3.94 10.85 -2.59
C THR A 32 -5.37 11.23 -2.94
N TYR A 33 -6.19 10.27 -3.37
CA TYR A 33 -7.59 10.52 -3.72
C TYR A 33 -8.40 11.05 -2.52
N TRP A 34 -8.24 10.43 -1.34
CA TRP A 34 -8.94 10.81 -0.12
C TRP A 34 -8.48 12.14 0.45
N GLY A 35 -7.18 12.45 0.38
CA GLY A 35 -6.67 13.76 0.77
C GLY A 35 -7.21 14.88 -0.12
N ILE A 36 -7.24 14.67 -1.44
CA ILE A 36 -7.86 15.61 -2.38
C ILE A 36 -9.36 15.76 -2.11
N TRP A 37 -10.07 14.66 -1.87
CA TRP A 37 -11.51 14.68 -1.57
C TRP A 37 -11.79 15.42 -0.26
N SER A 38 -10.97 15.22 0.77
CA SER A 38 -11.06 15.93 2.05
C SER A 38 -10.86 17.44 1.86
N GLY A 39 -9.86 17.86 1.09
CA GLY A 39 -9.62 19.28 0.79
C GLY A 39 -10.79 19.95 0.08
N ARG A 40 -11.41 19.26 -0.89
CA ARG A 40 -12.62 19.75 -1.56
C ARG A 40 -13.81 19.93 -0.61
N LEU A 41 -13.91 19.10 0.42
CA LEU A 41 -14.98 19.18 1.41
C LEU A 41 -14.75 20.33 2.40
N ALA A 42 -13.50 20.54 2.83
CA ALA A 42 -13.12 21.60 3.77
C ALA A 42 -13.24 23.00 3.17
N HIS A 43 -12.80 23.16 1.91
CA HIS A 43 -12.74 24.44 1.23
C HIS A 43 -13.07 24.27 -0.26
N PRO A 44 -14.35 24.46 -0.66
CA PRO A 44 -14.74 24.42 -2.06
C PRO A 44 -13.99 25.52 -2.85
N GLY A 45 -13.00 25.12 -3.66
CA GLY A 45 -12.24 26.03 -4.52
C GLY A 45 -10.86 26.47 -4.02
N SER A 46 -10.40 26.00 -2.84
CA SER A 46 -9.02 26.28 -2.39
C SER A 46 -8.06 25.12 -2.62
N VAL A 47 -6.77 25.44 -2.60
CA VAL A 47 -5.68 24.45 -2.57
C VAL A 47 -5.79 23.63 -1.29
N PHE A 48 -5.69 22.30 -1.41
CA PHE A 48 -5.70 21.36 -0.28
C PHE A 48 -4.44 21.55 0.57
N GLY A 49 -4.58 21.47 1.90
CA GLY A 49 -3.48 21.64 2.85
C GLY A 49 -2.79 20.33 3.23
N PRO A 50 -1.70 20.42 4.02
CA PRO A 50 -0.95 19.25 4.48
C PRO A 50 -1.77 18.37 5.44
N ALA A 51 -2.67 18.94 6.25
CA ALA A 51 -3.51 18.19 7.18
C ALA A 51 -4.42 17.18 6.46
N GLU A 52 -5.02 17.61 5.34
CA GLU A 52 -5.94 16.81 4.55
C GLU A 52 -5.21 15.64 3.87
N LEU A 53 -3.95 15.84 3.47
CA LEU A 53 -3.11 14.76 2.93
C LEU A 53 -2.76 13.72 3.98
N VAL A 54 -2.40 14.14 5.19
CA VAL A 54 -2.10 13.22 6.30
C VAL A 54 -3.35 12.48 6.74
N LEU A 55 -4.52 13.13 6.73
CA LEU A 55 -5.78 12.44 6.99
C LEU A 55 -6.04 11.35 5.96
N GLY A 56 -5.90 11.67 4.67
CA GLY A 56 -6.06 10.70 3.59
C GLY A 56 -5.11 9.51 3.76
N LEU A 57 -3.85 9.76 4.09
CA LEU A 57 -2.85 8.73 4.38
C LEU A 57 -3.23 7.88 5.59
N ALA A 58 -3.60 8.51 6.70
CA ALA A 58 -3.96 7.82 7.94
C ALA A 58 -5.16 6.88 7.75
N LEU A 59 -6.17 7.30 6.95
CA LEU A 59 -7.30 6.47 6.61
C LEU A 59 -6.92 5.33 5.65
N ALA A 60 -6.01 5.58 4.69
CA ALA A 60 -5.62 4.61 3.68
C ALA A 60 -4.78 3.45 4.23
N LEU A 61 -3.98 3.69 5.28
CA LEU A 61 -3.15 2.68 5.92
C LEU A 61 -3.91 1.41 6.38
N PRO A 62 -4.98 1.51 7.20
CA PRO A 62 -5.74 0.31 7.61
C PRO A 62 -6.38 -0.40 6.41
N VAL A 63 -6.82 0.35 5.39
CA VAL A 63 -7.36 -0.24 4.16
C VAL A 63 -6.29 -1.01 3.39
N GLY A 64 -5.06 -0.49 3.30
CA GLY A 64 -3.92 -1.23 2.75
C GLY A 64 -3.64 -2.56 3.46
N VAL A 65 -3.84 -2.61 4.79
CA VAL A 65 -3.72 -3.86 5.56
C VAL A 65 -4.84 -4.86 5.19
N TYR A 66 -6.06 -4.39 4.93
CA TYR A 66 -7.14 -5.27 4.43
C TYR A 66 -6.84 -5.79 3.02
N PHE A 67 -6.32 -4.95 2.13
CA PHE A 67 -5.91 -5.38 0.79
C PHE A 67 -4.81 -6.44 0.85
N LYS A 68 -3.82 -6.28 1.73
CA LYS A 68 -2.80 -7.31 2.00
C LYS A 68 -3.41 -8.66 2.36
N LYS A 69 -4.47 -8.69 3.19
CA LYS A 69 -5.15 -9.95 3.54
C LYS A 69 -5.77 -10.59 2.30
N SER A 70 -6.37 -9.80 1.42
CA SER A 70 -6.92 -10.29 0.15
C SER A 70 -5.83 -10.88 -0.76
N ASP A 71 -4.64 -10.27 -0.79
CA ASP A 71 -3.49 -10.78 -1.56
C ASP A 71 -2.98 -12.11 -1.02
N ILE A 72 -2.95 -12.27 0.30
CA ILE A 72 -2.59 -13.56 0.93
C ILE A 72 -3.57 -14.65 0.48
N VAL A 73 -4.88 -14.36 0.44
CA VAL A 73 -5.90 -15.31 -0.01
C VAL A 73 -5.69 -15.67 -1.48
N LEU A 74 -5.46 -14.68 -2.35
CA LEU A 74 -5.22 -14.93 -3.77
C LEU A 74 -3.92 -15.74 -3.99
N ARG A 75 -2.85 -15.45 -3.25
CA ARG A 75 -1.61 -16.24 -3.32
C ARG A 75 -1.83 -17.70 -2.94
N ARG A 76 -2.62 -17.98 -1.90
CA ARG A 76 -3.01 -19.35 -1.53
C ARG A 76 -3.79 -20.04 -2.66
N TYR A 77 -4.67 -19.31 -3.33
CA TYR A 77 -5.39 -19.84 -4.48
C TYR A 77 -4.45 -20.13 -5.67
N ASN A 78 -3.50 -19.24 -5.94
CA ASN A 78 -2.51 -19.44 -7.00
C ASN A 78 -1.60 -20.65 -6.75
N ILE A 79 -1.27 -20.97 -5.48
CA ILE A 79 -0.55 -22.20 -5.14
C ILE A 79 -1.35 -23.45 -5.56
N LYS A 80 -2.67 -23.45 -5.33
CA LYS A 80 -3.54 -24.56 -5.77
C LYS A 80 -3.58 -24.67 -7.29
N LEU A 81 -3.65 -23.55 -7.99
CA LEU A 81 -3.56 -23.52 -9.46
C LEU A 81 -2.22 -24.06 -9.96
N MET A 82 -1.11 -23.78 -9.26
CA MET A 82 0.20 -24.30 -9.63
C MET A 82 0.28 -25.82 -9.49
N HIS A 83 -0.31 -26.40 -8.43
CA HIS A 83 -0.38 -27.86 -8.27
C HIS A 83 -1.16 -28.51 -9.44
N GLN A 84 -2.26 -27.88 -9.88
CA GLN A 84 -3.00 -28.33 -11.05
C GLN A 84 -2.15 -28.24 -12.33
N ALA A 85 -1.34 -27.18 -12.47
CA ALA A 85 -0.45 -27.02 -13.61
C ALA A 85 0.63 -28.11 -13.66
N GLU A 86 1.24 -28.43 -12.52
CA GLU A 86 2.24 -29.50 -12.41
C GLU A 86 1.65 -30.86 -12.78
N GLU A 87 0.42 -31.15 -12.37
CA GLU A 87 -0.26 -32.40 -12.70
C GLU A 87 -0.58 -32.50 -14.20
N SER A 88 -1.05 -31.42 -14.83
CA SER A 88 -1.27 -31.38 -16.28
C SER A 88 0.02 -31.49 -17.09
N LEU A 89 1.12 -30.91 -16.60
CA LEU A 89 2.43 -31.02 -17.24
C LEU A 89 2.97 -32.45 -17.19
N ARG A 90 2.77 -33.17 -16.07
CA ARG A 90 3.12 -34.60 -15.97
C ARG A 90 2.37 -35.48 -16.96
N GLN A 91 1.18 -35.03 -17.40
CA GLN A 91 0.37 -35.71 -18.41
C GLN A 91 0.77 -35.31 -19.86
N GLY A 92 1.77 -34.45 -20.02
CA GLY A 92 2.29 -34.01 -21.33
C GLY A 92 1.55 -32.82 -21.95
N ASP A 93 0.61 -32.17 -21.24
CA ASP A 93 -0.09 -30.98 -21.74
C ASP A 93 0.65 -29.69 -21.36
N GLU A 94 1.61 -29.30 -22.18
CA GLU A 94 2.34 -28.03 -22.02
C GLU A 94 1.43 -26.79 -22.19
N SER A 95 0.31 -26.92 -22.90
CA SER A 95 -0.64 -25.82 -23.11
C SER A 95 -1.42 -25.44 -21.84
N ALA A 96 -1.50 -26.36 -20.87
CA ALA A 96 -2.18 -26.16 -19.60
C ALA A 96 -1.51 -25.06 -18.76
N LEU A 97 -0.17 -24.99 -18.78
CA LEU A 97 0.59 -23.98 -18.02
C LEU A 97 0.23 -22.56 -18.45
N GLY A 98 0.19 -22.30 -19.77
CA GLY A 98 -0.17 -20.99 -20.31
C GLY A 98 -1.61 -20.57 -19.97
N LYS A 99 -2.56 -21.52 -19.98
CA LYS A 99 -3.96 -21.27 -19.57
C LYS A 99 -4.05 -20.90 -18.10
N ILE A 100 -3.31 -21.61 -17.24
CA ILE A 100 -3.32 -21.40 -15.78
C ILE A 100 -2.67 -20.07 -15.41
N ILE A 101 -1.52 -19.72 -16.00
CA ILE A 101 -0.87 -18.42 -15.78
C ILE A 101 -1.81 -17.28 -16.20
N ARG A 102 -2.41 -17.38 -17.40
CA ARG A 102 -3.38 -16.37 -17.88
C ARG A 102 -4.58 -16.24 -16.93
N ARG A 103 -5.11 -17.36 -16.43
CA ARG A 103 -6.20 -17.36 -15.46
C ARG A 103 -5.80 -16.69 -14.14
N ALA A 104 -4.61 -17.00 -13.61
CA ALA A 104 -4.10 -16.39 -12.39
C ALA A 104 -3.90 -14.87 -12.54
N LEU A 105 -3.38 -14.42 -13.69
CA LEU A 105 -3.23 -13.00 -14.01
C LEU A 105 -4.59 -12.29 -14.09
N TRP A 106 -5.56 -12.90 -14.78
CA TRP A 106 -6.93 -12.36 -14.86
C TRP A 106 -7.59 -12.25 -13.49
N LEU A 107 -7.47 -13.27 -12.64
CA LEU A 107 -8.00 -13.24 -11.28
C LEU A 107 -7.36 -12.14 -10.44
N ASN A 108 -6.04 -11.92 -10.57
CA ASN A 108 -5.37 -10.84 -9.89
C ASN A 108 -5.84 -9.46 -10.35
N LEU A 109 -5.99 -9.27 -11.66
CA LEU A 109 -6.48 -8.03 -12.26
C LEU A 109 -7.90 -7.72 -11.80
N VAL A 110 -8.82 -8.68 -11.90
CA VAL A 110 -10.22 -8.50 -11.48
C VAL A 110 -10.31 -8.21 -9.99
N LYS A 111 -9.60 -8.97 -9.14
CA LYS A 111 -9.56 -8.72 -7.70
C LYS A 111 -9.05 -7.32 -7.39
N ASN A 112 -7.93 -6.91 -7.99
CA ASN A 112 -7.40 -5.55 -7.79
C ASN A 112 -8.42 -4.51 -8.24
N PHE A 113 -8.94 -4.62 -9.46
CA PHE A 113 -9.92 -3.68 -10.01
C PHE A 113 -11.12 -3.49 -9.08
N VAL A 114 -11.75 -4.60 -8.66
CA VAL A 114 -12.91 -4.57 -7.76
C VAL A 114 -12.57 -3.90 -6.43
N LEU A 115 -11.44 -4.27 -5.82
CA LEU A 115 -11.04 -3.69 -4.54
C LEU A 115 -10.72 -2.20 -4.67
N TYR A 116 -10.01 -1.78 -5.72
CA TYR A 116 -9.75 -0.36 -6.01
C TYR A 116 -11.05 0.42 -6.20
N SER A 117 -12.00 -0.10 -7.00
CA SER A 117 -13.30 0.55 -7.22
C SER A 117 -14.08 0.70 -5.92
N ILE A 118 -14.12 -0.36 -5.09
CA ILE A 118 -14.78 -0.32 -3.78
C ILE A 118 -14.09 0.69 -2.85
N GLY A 119 -12.75 0.69 -2.79
CA GLY A 119 -11.98 1.62 -1.97
C GLY A 119 -12.20 3.09 -2.36
N LEU A 120 -12.21 3.39 -3.66
CA LEU A 120 -12.52 4.73 -4.15
C LEU A 120 -13.94 5.15 -3.82
N TRP A 121 -14.92 4.24 -3.98
CA TRP A 121 -16.33 4.53 -3.71
C TRP A 121 -16.62 4.71 -2.21
N LEU A 122 -16.24 3.72 -1.38
CA LEU A 122 -16.39 3.78 0.08
C LEU A 122 -15.59 4.92 0.70
N GLY A 123 -14.44 5.23 0.12
CA GLY A 123 -13.56 6.29 0.57
C GLY A 123 -14.23 7.65 0.70
N ARG A 124 -15.20 7.97 -0.18
CA ARG A 124 -15.95 9.23 -0.10
C ARG A 124 -16.73 9.34 1.21
N TYR A 125 -17.35 8.25 1.66
CA TYR A 125 -18.08 8.19 2.91
C TYR A 125 -17.15 8.19 4.12
N LEU A 126 -16.04 7.44 4.06
CA LEU A 126 -15.04 7.40 5.13
C LEU A 126 -14.43 8.79 5.38
N VAL A 127 -14.06 9.50 4.32
CA VAL A 127 -13.51 10.85 4.40
C VAL A 127 -14.56 11.83 4.92
N PHE A 128 -15.79 11.74 4.45
CA PHE A 128 -16.88 12.59 4.93
C PHE A 128 -17.11 12.43 6.45
N PHE A 129 -17.17 11.19 6.93
CA PHE A 129 -17.32 10.92 8.36
C PHE A 129 -16.11 11.38 9.18
N ALA A 130 -14.89 11.11 8.70
CA ALA A 130 -13.67 11.56 9.35
C ALA A 130 -13.55 13.09 9.38
N HIS A 131 -14.05 13.78 8.35
CA HIS A 131 -14.04 15.24 8.28
C HIS A 131 -15.00 15.88 9.28
N GLN A 132 -16.09 15.22 9.68
CA GLN A 132 -16.96 15.74 10.75
C GLN A 132 -16.25 15.79 12.11
N LEU A 133 -15.21 14.97 12.29
CA LEU A 133 -14.37 14.96 13.49
C LEU A 133 -13.19 15.94 13.41
N PHE A 134 -13.09 16.72 12.33
CA PHE A 134 -11.95 17.58 12.02
C PHE A 134 -11.99 18.92 12.79
N ILE A 135 -11.81 18.83 14.11
CA ILE A 135 -11.73 19.99 15.02
C ILE A 135 -10.41 20.76 14.76
N PRO A 136 -10.35 22.11 14.93
CA PRO A 136 -9.15 22.91 14.64
C PRO A 136 -7.86 22.41 15.31
N LYS A 137 -7.94 21.90 16.56
CA LYS A 137 -6.78 21.31 17.26
C LYS A 137 -6.28 20.03 16.59
N PHE A 138 -7.18 19.22 16.04
CA PHE A 138 -6.82 18.00 15.32
C PHE A 138 -6.10 18.32 14.01
N ARG A 139 -6.55 19.38 13.32
CA ARG A 139 -5.88 19.88 12.11
C ARG A 139 -4.42 20.26 12.37
N GLN A 140 -4.15 21.06 13.40
CA GLN A 140 -2.78 21.46 13.75
C GLN A 140 -1.87 20.25 14.05
N GLY A 141 -2.41 19.22 14.73
CA GLY A 141 -1.68 17.98 14.97
C GLY A 141 -1.31 17.24 13.67
N LEU A 142 -2.20 17.23 12.69
CA LEU A 142 -1.93 16.63 11.37
C LEU A 142 -0.93 17.44 10.54
N GLU A 143 -0.96 18.76 10.62
CA GLU A 143 0.03 19.63 9.97
C GLU A 143 1.42 19.41 10.57
N PHE A 144 1.51 19.29 11.89
CA PHE A 144 2.75 18.92 12.57
C PHE A 144 3.23 17.53 12.17
N ALA A 145 2.32 16.55 12.08
CA ALA A 145 2.66 15.21 11.61
C ALA A 145 3.22 15.23 10.17
N PHE A 146 2.66 16.05 9.27
CA PHE A 146 3.17 16.21 7.91
C PHE A 146 4.63 16.66 7.87
N GLN A 147 5.02 17.58 8.76
CA GLN A 147 6.40 18.05 8.87
C GLN A 147 7.34 16.98 9.42
N MET A 148 6.84 16.09 10.28
CA MET A 148 7.61 14.99 10.87
C MET A 148 7.79 13.79 9.92
N LEU A 149 6.88 13.56 8.97
CA LEU A 149 6.93 12.41 8.07
C LEU A 149 8.26 12.25 7.30
N PRO A 150 8.84 13.32 6.71
CA PRO A 150 10.17 13.23 6.10
C PRO A 150 11.26 12.80 7.08
N LEU A 151 11.24 13.33 8.31
CA LEU A 151 12.22 12.98 9.36
C LEU A 151 12.13 11.50 9.74
N VAL A 152 10.90 10.97 9.84
CA VAL A 152 10.68 9.53 10.07
C VAL A 152 11.24 8.70 8.92
N GLY A 153 10.97 9.08 7.67
CA GLY A 153 11.52 8.40 6.49
C GLY A 153 13.05 8.38 6.47
N PHE A 154 13.69 9.52 6.78
CA PHE A 154 15.14 9.59 6.93
C PHE A 154 15.66 8.72 8.08
N GLY A 155 14.97 8.68 9.22
CA GLY A 155 15.32 7.82 10.34
C GLY A 155 15.31 6.33 9.94
N ILE A 156 14.27 5.89 9.22
CA ILE A 156 14.17 4.52 8.70
C ILE A 156 15.33 4.24 7.74
N PHE A 157 15.58 5.15 6.79
CA PHE A 157 16.70 5.04 5.85
C PHE A 157 18.06 4.88 6.57
N LEU A 158 18.37 5.77 7.51
CA LEU A 158 19.61 5.73 8.28
C LEU A 158 19.71 4.46 9.12
N SER A 159 18.61 4.00 9.73
CA SER A 159 18.60 2.77 10.53
C SER A 159 18.93 1.54 9.69
N ASN A 160 18.47 1.48 8.44
CA ASN A 160 18.79 0.39 7.52
C ASN A 160 20.25 0.42 7.05
N PHE A 161 20.79 1.62 6.83
CA PHE A 161 22.16 1.79 6.37
C PHE A 161 23.18 1.55 7.49
N LEU A 162 22.94 2.13 8.67
CA LEU A 162 23.84 2.05 9.83
C LEU A 162 23.65 0.78 10.68
N GLY A 163 22.46 0.16 10.62
CA GLY A 163 22.15 -1.09 11.32
C GLY A 163 22.84 -2.32 10.74
N ARG A 164 23.38 -2.24 9.52
CA ARG A 164 24.22 -3.28 8.90
C ARG A 164 25.66 -3.21 9.43
N LYS A 165 25.88 -3.63 10.67
CA LYS A 165 27.23 -3.78 11.25
C LYS A 165 28.05 -4.93 10.62
N ASP A 166 27.41 -5.82 9.85
CA ASP A 166 28.04 -7.06 9.39
C ASP A 166 28.63 -6.99 7.96
N ILE A 167 28.38 -5.93 7.21
CA ILE A 167 28.90 -5.79 5.82
C ILE A 167 30.26 -5.08 5.78
N PHE A 168 30.65 -4.41 6.86
CA PHE A 168 31.92 -3.68 7.00
C PHE A 168 32.90 -4.37 7.96
N ARG A 169 33.02 -5.71 7.89
CA ARG A 169 34.26 -6.39 8.34
C ARG A 169 35.11 -6.75 7.13
N PRO A 170 35.97 -5.85 6.64
CA PRO A 170 37.07 -6.26 5.77
C PRO A 170 38.07 -7.03 6.64
N GLY A 171 38.10 -8.35 6.47
CA GLY A 171 39.17 -9.21 7.00
C GLY A 171 38.90 -9.81 8.38
N VAL A 172 38.44 -11.06 8.37
CA VAL A 172 39.02 -12.08 9.25
C VAL A 172 39.32 -13.27 8.34
N ARG A 173 40.61 -13.48 8.08
CA ARG A 173 41.18 -14.71 7.53
C ARG A 173 41.04 -15.83 8.55
#